data_AF-A0A7X3SH80-F1
#
_entry.id   AF-A0A7X3SH80-F1
#
_cell.length_a   1.000
_cell.length_b   1.000
_cell.length_c   1.000
_cell.angle_alpha   90.00
_cell.angle_beta   90.00
_cell.angle_gamma   90.00
#
_symmetry.space_group_name_H-M   'P 1'
#
loop_
_entity.id
_entity.type
_entity.pdbx_description
1 polymer ?
#
loop_
_entity_poly.entity_id
_entity_poly.type
_entity_poly.pdbx_seq_one_letter_code
_entity_poly.pdbx_strand_id
1 'polypeptide(L)'
;MKNLVKTEIAVKTEILSSEDGNRTYSIKKEITGIAGSHAYFILLYPTRTQENCYVEDSTNNHLLNHLAELGLNSYTIINLFAQVTQSRLSLAGLTVNEENMNYINDNIGVHPLFLGIRHSQSYWKLVEYPRKKILKELLERIKPKKNEKETKSKTTTKNSVKGKQK
;
A
#
# COMPACT_ATOMS: atom_id res chain seq x y z
N MET A 1 -34.07 -27.21 24.33
CA MET A 1 -33.13 -26.80 23.26
C MET A 1 -33.67 -27.20 21.90
N LYS A 2 -34.82 -26.66 21.47
CA LYS A 2 -35.29 -26.87 20.10
C LYS A 2 -34.82 -25.68 19.26
N ASN A 3 -34.34 -25.95 18.05
CA ASN A 3 -33.85 -24.98 17.05
C ASN A 3 -32.45 -24.39 17.28
N LEU A 4 -31.47 -25.19 17.74
CA LEU A 4 -30.07 -24.79 17.69
C LEU A 4 -29.46 -25.19 16.35
N VAL A 5 -28.75 -24.26 15.70
CA VAL A 5 -27.97 -24.52 14.50
C VAL A 5 -26.50 -24.34 14.84
N LYS A 6 -25.68 -25.35 14.55
CA LYS A 6 -24.23 -25.27 14.62
C LYS A 6 -23.69 -25.03 13.21
N THR A 7 -22.86 -24.02 13.06
CA THR A 7 -22.13 -23.74 11.83
C THR A 7 -20.66 -23.57 12.16
N GLU A 8 -19.80 -24.04 11.28
CA GLU A 8 -18.34 -23.99 11.44
C GLU A 8 -17.74 -23.41 10.17
N ILE A 9 -16.74 -22.54 10.33
CA ILE A 9 -15.99 -21.94 9.25
C ILE A 9 -14.53 -21.81 9.69
N ALA A 10 -13.61 -21.94 8.75
CA ALA A 10 -12.19 -21.83 9.01
C ALA A 10 -11.60 -20.66 8.22
N VAL A 11 -10.67 -19.96 8.87
CA VAL A 11 -9.82 -18.94 8.24
C VAL A 11 -8.45 -19.53 8.03
N LYS A 12 -8.07 -19.77 6.77
CA LYS A 12 -6.71 -20.15 6.41
C LYS A 12 -5.82 -18.92 6.44
N THR A 13 -4.68 -19.02 7.12
CA THR A 13 -3.65 -17.98 7.15
C THR A 13 -2.37 -18.52 6.54
N GLU A 14 -1.80 -17.79 5.60
CA GLU A 14 -0.47 -18.06 5.04
C GLU A 14 0.40 -16.82 5.26
N ILE A 15 1.63 -17.02 5.72
CA ILE A 15 2.60 -15.94 5.94
C ILE A 15 3.87 -16.25 5.14
N LEU A 16 4.36 -15.26 4.40
CA LEU A 16 5.65 -15.30 3.75
C LEU A 16 6.62 -14.44 4.54
N SER A 17 7.53 -15.09 5.26
CA SER A 17 8.56 -14.45 6.08
C SER A 17 9.95 -15.01 5.79
N SER A 18 10.99 -14.27 6.20
CA SER A 18 12.35 -14.80 6.22
C SER A 18 12.49 -15.87 7.30
N GLU A 19 13.41 -16.81 7.11
CA GLU A 19 13.65 -17.92 8.04
C GLU A 19 14.02 -17.42 9.45
N ASP A 20 14.77 -16.31 9.54
CA ASP A 20 15.14 -15.67 10.81
C ASP A 20 14.00 -14.85 11.47
N GLY A 21 12.83 -14.76 10.83
CA GLY A 21 11.66 -14.03 11.32
C GLY A 21 11.80 -12.50 11.32
N ASN A 22 12.91 -11.94 10.82
CA ASN A 22 13.14 -10.49 10.82
C ASN A 22 12.37 -9.76 9.73
N ARG A 23 11.88 -10.48 8.71
CA ARG A 23 11.11 -9.92 7.59
C ARG A 23 9.84 -10.70 7.36
N THR A 24 8.76 -9.97 7.11
CA THR A 24 7.47 -10.53 6.65
C THR A 24 7.00 -9.77 5.42
N TYR A 25 6.98 -10.46 4.30
CA TYR A 25 6.67 -9.91 2.98
C TYR A 25 5.16 -9.83 2.78
N SER A 26 4.44 -10.91 3.10
CA SER A 26 3.00 -10.97 2.91
C SER A 26 2.29 -11.83 3.95
N ILE A 27 1.00 -11.55 4.14
CA ILE A 27 0.08 -12.33 4.94
C ILE A 27 -1.21 -12.49 4.14
N LYS A 28 -1.56 -13.72 3.80
CA LYS A 28 -2.81 -14.07 3.12
C LYS A 28 -3.82 -14.64 4.12
N LYS A 29 -5.06 -14.18 4.01
CA LYS A 29 -6.23 -14.73 4.72
C LYS A 29 -7.26 -15.19 3.71
N GLU A 30 -7.83 -16.36 3.96
CA GLU A 30 -8.88 -16.94 3.11
C GLU A 30 -9.91 -17.64 3.98
N ILE A 31 -11.17 -17.27 3.82
CA ILE A 31 -12.28 -17.91 4.50
C ILE A 31 -12.81 -19.01 3.59
N THR A 32 -12.70 -20.26 4.02
CA THR A 32 -13.16 -21.40 3.21
C THR A 32 -14.68 -21.50 3.23
N GLY A 33 -15.28 -21.87 2.09
CA GLY A 33 -16.72 -22.11 1.99
C GLY A 33 -17.60 -20.87 1.75
N ILE A 34 -17.00 -19.68 1.54
CA ILE A 34 -17.75 -18.49 1.09
C ILE A 34 -17.31 -18.04 -0.31
N ALA A 35 -18.27 -17.58 -1.10
CA ALA A 35 -18.03 -16.97 -2.40
C ALA A 35 -17.55 -15.52 -2.22
N GLY A 36 -16.63 -15.09 -3.07
CA GLY A 36 -16.10 -13.73 -3.06
C GLY A 36 -14.85 -13.61 -3.92
N SER A 37 -14.40 -12.37 -4.11
CA SER A 37 -13.17 -12.07 -4.82
C SER A 37 -11.96 -12.01 -3.86
N HIS A 38 -10.76 -11.95 -4.44
CA HIS A 38 -9.51 -11.74 -3.71
C HIS A 38 -9.07 -10.28 -3.81
N ALA A 39 -8.60 -9.68 -2.71
CA ALA A 39 -8.03 -8.33 -2.70
C ALA A 39 -6.58 -8.31 -2.23
N TYR A 40 -5.79 -7.35 -2.75
CA TYR A 40 -4.47 -7.03 -2.21
C TYR A 40 -4.51 -5.72 -1.44
N PHE A 41 -3.96 -5.71 -0.24
CA PHE A 41 -3.80 -4.52 0.59
C PHE A 41 -2.31 -4.23 0.81
N ILE A 42 -1.91 -2.97 0.70
CA ILE A 42 -0.54 -2.56 1.02
C ILE A 42 -0.54 -1.89 2.39
N LEU A 43 0.18 -2.50 3.32
CA LEU A 43 0.49 -1.95 4.63
C LEU A 43 1.94 -1.50 4.67
N LEU A 44 2.26 -0.63 5.63
CA LEU A 44 3.61 -0.06 5.72
C LEU A 44 4.61 -1.11 6.20
N TYR A 45 4.35 -1.76 7.34
CA TYR A 45 5.28 -2.70 7.96
C TYR A 45 4.55 -3.77 8.78
N PRO A 46 5.12 -4.99 8.91
CA PRO A 46 4.54 -6.06 9.70
C PRO A 46 4.95 -6.00 11.17
N THR A 47 4.11 -6.62 12.00
CA THR A 47 4.42 -6.99 13.41
C THR A 47 4.47 -8.51 13.61
N ARG A 48 4.13 -9.27 12.55
CA ARG A 48 3.88 -10.71 12.57
C ARG A 48 5.07 -11.46 11.93
N THR A 49 5.32 -12.68 12.39
CA THR A 49 6.36 -13.63 11.95
C THR A 49 5.75 -15.03 11.82
N GLN A 50 6.51 -16.02 11.34
CA GLN A 50 6.01 -17.40 11.29
C GLN A 50 5.60 -17.95 12.66
N GLU A 51 6.29 -17.55 13.74
CA GLU A 51 6.06 -18.09 15.09
C GLU A 51 4.75 -17.61 15.70
N ASN A 52 4.34 -16.40 15.35
CA ASN A 52 3.15 -15.80 15.94
C ASN A 52 1.98 -15.75 14.98
N CYS A 53 2.04 -16.37 13.78
CA CYS A 53 1.08 -16.33 12.65
C CYS A 53 -0.43 -16.43 13.00
N TYR A 54 -0.78 -17.00 14.16
CA TYR A 54 -2.14 -17.15 14.67
C TYR A 54 -2.76 -15.88 15.32
N VAL A 55 -1.94 -14.88 15.71
CA VAL A 55 -2.44 -13.62 16.30
C VAL A 55 -3.00 -12.68 15.23
N GLU A 56 -3.93 -11.81 15.62
CA GLU A 56 -4.48 -10.77 14.73
C GLU A 56 -4.35 -9.40 15.35
N ASP A 57 -3.92 -8.42 14.56
CA ASP A 57 -4.01 -7.01 14.96
C ASP A 57 -5.41 -6.43 14.67
N SER A 58 -5.65 -5.21 15.12
CA SER A 58 -6.94 -4.55 14.94
C SER A 58 -7.29 -4.27 13.48
N THR A 59 -6.30 -4.09 12.60
CA THR A 59 -6.53 -3.85 11.16
C THR A 59 -6.98 -5.13 10.48
N ASN A 60 -6.28 -6.24 10.72
CA ASN A 60 -6.63 -7.56 10.19
C ASN A 60 -8.02 -8.01 10.68
N ASN A 61 -8.31 -7.85 11.98
CA ASN A 61 -9.63 -8.14 12.52
C ASN A 61 -10.72 -7.30 11.86
N HIS A 62 -10.48 -6.00 11.66
CA HIS A 62 -11.43 -5.13 10.99
C HIS A 62 -11.67 -5.57 9.53
N LEU A 63 -10.61 -5.88 8.78
CA LEU A 63 -10.74 -6.40 7.41
C LEU A 63 -11.53 -7.71 7.37
N LEU A 64 -11.22 -8.67 8.24
CA LEU A 64 -11.95 -9.94 8.33
C LEU A 64 -13.44 -9.75 8.62
N ASN A 65 -13.78 -8.83 9.53
CA ASN A 65 -15.17 -8.55 9.88
C ASN A 65 -15.98 -7.98 8.70
N HIS A 66 -15.33 -7.23 7.81
CA HIS A 66 -15.99 -6.58 6.67
C HIS A 66 -15.78 -7.29 5.33
N LEU A 67 -15.16 -8.48 5.32
CA LEU A 67 -14.82 -9.19 4.09
C LEU A 67 -16.03 -9.41 3.18
N ALA A 68 -17.11 -9.94 3.76
CA ALA A 68 -18.35 -10.23 3.04
C ALA A 68 -19.02 -8.95 2.51
N GLU A 69 -19.02 -7.87 3.29
CA GLU A 69 -19.56 -6.56 2.88
C GLU A 69 -18.79 -5.96 1.70
N LEU A 70 -17.49 -6.26 1.61
CA LEU A 70 -16.62 -5.88 0.49
C LEU A 70 -16.75 -6.83 -0.72
N GLY A 71 -17.56 -7.89 -0.63
CA GLY A 71 -17.66 -8.92 -1.68
C GLY A 71 -16.41 -9.80 -1.81
N LEU A 72 -15.62 -9.91 -0.74
CA LEU A 72 -14.36 -10.62 -0.69
C LEU A 72 -14.49 -11.91 0.14
N ASN A 73 -13.79 -12.96 -0.28
CA ASN A 73 -13.61 -14.18 0.52
C ASN A 73 -12.17 -14.36 1.00
N SER A 74 -11.26 -13.54 0.47
CA SER A 74 -9.84 -13.64 0.78
C SER A 74 -9.14 -12.31 0.51
N TYR A 75 -8.01 -12.13 1.16
CA TYR A 75 -7.13 -11.00 0.90
C TYR A 75 -5.69 -11.34 1.19
N THR A 76 -4.77 -10.61 0.55
CA THR A 76 -3.35 -10.64 0.85
C THR A 76 -2.88 -9.26 1.25
N ILE A 77 -2.35 -9.15 2.46
CA ILE A 77 -1.57 -8.00 2.90
C ILE A 77 -0.16 -8.16 2.37
N ILE A 78 0.36 -7.07 1.81
CA ILE A 78 1.71 -6.91 1.34
C ILE A 78 2.33 -5.79 2.17
N ASN A 79 3.45 -6.06 2.82
CA ASN A 79 4.15 -5.02 3.57
C ASN A 79 5.13 -4.32 2.65
N LEU A 80 5.01 -3.00 2.52
CA LEU A 80 5.92 -2.19 1.72
C LEU A 80 7.35 -2.26 2.29
N PHE A 81 7.47 -2.18 3.60
CA PHE A 81 8.71 -2.39 4.34
C PHE A 81 8.59 -3.71 5.11
N ALA A 82 9.28 -4.74 4.63
CA ALA A 82 9.14 -6.09 5.17
C ALA A 82 9.71 -6.26 6.60
N GLN A 83 10.52 -5.31 7.10
CA GLN A 83 11.14 -5.40 8.42
C GLN A 83 10.09 -5.50 9.53
N VAL A 84 10.14 -6.58 10.29
CA VAL A 84 9.25 -6.80 11.43
C VAL A 84 9.61 -5.81 12.54
N THR A 85 8.59 -5.16 13.08
CA THR A 85 8.73 -4.20 14.16
C THR A 85 7.73 -4.48 15.28
N GLN A 86 8.15 -4.23 16.52
CA GLN A 86 7.28 -4.29 17.70
C GLN A 86 6.74 -2.90 18.11
N SER A 87 7.16 -1.85 17.41
CA SER A 87 6.75 -0.48 17.69
C SER A 87 6.49 0.30 16.40
N ARG A 88 5.85 1.47 16.52
CA ARG A 88 5.64 2.35 15.38
C ARG A 88 7.00 2.83 14.87
N LEU A 89 7.35 2.48 13.62
CA LEU A 89 8.57 2.96 13.00
C LEU A 89 8.46 4.48 12.73
N SER A 90 9.54 5.19 13.03
CA SER A 90 9.78 6.52 12.48
C SER A 90 10.22 6.39 11.03
N LEU A 91 10.09 7.45 10.24
CA LEU A 91 10.56 7.46 8.85
C LEU A 91 12.05 7.10 8.72
N ALA A 92 12.86 7.40 9.74
CA ALA A 92 14.29 7.08 9.78
C ALA A 92 14.58 5.58 9.91
N GLY A 93 13.63 4.79 10.43
CA GLY A 93 13.77 3.34 10.56
C GLY A 93 13.30 2.55 9.33
N LEU A 94 12.79 3.24 8.30
CA LEU A 94 12.30 2.60 7.08
C LEU A 94 13.44 2.48 6.08
N THR A 95 13.84 1.25 5.76
CA THR A 95 14.80 0.95 4.71
C THR A 95 14.09 0.29 3.54
N VAL A 96 14.37 0.77 2.33
CA VAL A 96 13.84 0.16 1.12
C VAL A 96 14.49 -1.20 0.95
N ASN A 97 13.66 -2.24 0.85
CA ASN A 97 14.10 -3.59 0.54
C ASN A 97 13.86 -3.82 -0.96
N GLU A 98 14.93 -3.80 -1.76
CA GLU A 98 14.84 -3.95 -3.22
C GLU A 98 14.22 -5.29 -3.64
N GLU A 99 14.54 -6.38 -2.94
CA GLU A 99 13.96 -7.70 -3.18
C GLU A 99 12.45 -7.69 -3.01
N ASN A 100 11.96 -7.07 -1.93
CA ASN A 100 10.53 -6.90 -1.69
C ASN A 100 9.88 -6.00 -2.75
N MET A 101 10.54 -4.91 -3.14
CA MET A 101 10.02 -4.03 -4.20
C MET A 101 9.90 -4.75 -5.54
N ASN A 102 10.89 -5.58 -5.89
CA ASN A 102 10.85 -6.41 -7.10
C ASN A 102 9.73 -7.45 -7.01
N TYR A 103 9.62 -8.17 -5.89
CA TYR A 103 8.52 -9.11 -5.65
C TYR A 103 7.15 -8.45 -5.85
N ILE A 104 6.96 -7.26 -5.27
CA ILE A 104 5.71 -6.48 -5.38
C ILE A 104 5.44 -6.07 -6.84
N ASN A 105 6.45 -5.57 -7.55
CA ASN A 105 6.31 -5.14 -8.94
C ASN A 105 5.97 -6.31 -9.88
N ASP A 106 6.67 -7.43 -9.71
CA ASP A 106 6.59 -8.55 -10.65
C ASP A 106 5.32 -9.38 -10.46
N ASN A 107 4.81 -9.48 -9.22
CA ASN A 107 3.74 -10.44 -8.90
C ASN A 107 2.37 -9.81 -8.66
N ILE A 108 2.30 -8.51 -8.33
CA ILE A 108 1.07 -7.92 -7.77
C ILE A 108 0.42 -6.92 -8.72
N GLY A 109 1.16 -6.41 -9.72
CA GLY A 109 0.61 -5.48 -10.71
C GLY A 109 -0.04 -4.28 -10.01
N VAL A 110 0.74 -3.59 -9.19
CA VAL A 110 0.20 -2.75 -8.12
C VAL A 110 -0.50 -1.50 -8.65
N HIS A 111 -1.73 -1.29 -8.20
CA HIS A 111 -2.18 0.06 -7.93
C HIS A 111 -2.26 0.29 -6.43
N PRO A 112 -1.27 0.97 -5.81
CA PRO A 112 -1.24 1.11 -4.37
C PRO A 112 -2.45 1.94 -3.92
N LEU A 113 -3.38 1.30 -3.21
CA LEU A 113 -4.35 1.99 -2.38
C LEU A 113 -3.65 2.36 -1.07
N PHE A 114 -3.21 3.60 -0.95
CA PHE A 114 -2.62 4.10 0.29
C PHE A 114 -3.74 4.37 1.30
N LEU A 115 -4.02 3.40 2.18
CA LEU A 115 -4.99 3.54 3.27
C LEU A 115 -4.37 4.39 4.40
N GLY A 116 -4.37 5.71 4.23
CA GLY A 116 -4.17 6.65 5.32
C GLY A 116 -5.40 6.67 6.22
N ILE A 117 -5.55 5.69 7.12
CA ILE A 117 -6.69 5.63 8.04
C ILE A 117 -6.54 6.72 9.10
N ARG A 118 -7.02 7.93 8.80
CA ARG A 118 -7.34 8.99 9.78
C ARG A 118 -8.51 9.85 9.27
N HIS A 119 -9.73 9.32 9.30
CA HIS A 119 -10.92 10.17 9.33
C HIS A 119 -12.10 9.42 9.95
N SER A 120 -12.66 9.95 11.05
CA SER A 120 -13.70 9.29 11.85
C SER A 120 -15.11 9.37 11.24
N GLN A 121 -15.29 10.04 10.11
CA GLN A 121 -16.61 10.34 9.54
C GLN A 121 -16.75 10.04 8.05
N SER A 122 -16.03 9.06 7.51
CA SER A 122 -16.14 8.70 6.09
C SER A 122 -16.21 7.20 5.88
N TYR A 123 -17.19 6.76 5.10
CA TYR A 123 -17.35 5.37 4.67
C TYR A 123 -16.67 5.21 3.30
N TRP A 124 -15.87 4.16 3.14
CA TRP A 124 -15.25 3.84 1.85
C TRP A 124 -16.12 2.85 1.08
N LYS A 125 -16.24 3.06 -0.24
CA LYS A 125 -16.83 2.07 -1.16
C LYS A 125 -15.71 1.46 -1.97
N LEU A 126 -15.68 0.13 -2.05
CA LEU A 126 -14.79 -0.57 -2.98
C LEU A 126 -15.25 -0.25 -4.41
N VAL A 127 -14.34 0.26 -5.23
CA VAL A 127 -14.58 0.58 -6.64
C VAL A 127 -13.51 -0.08 -7.49
N GLU A 128 -13.87 -0.47 -8.71
CA GLU A 128 -12.90 -0.99 -9.65
C GLU A 128 -11.84 0.09 -9.96
N TYR A 129 -10.58 -0.31 -9.91
CA TYR A 129 -9.49 0.62 -10.16
C TYR A 129 -9.42 0.99 -11.66
N PRO A 130 -9.47 2.27 -12.06
CA PRO A 130 -9.49 2.68 -13.47
C PRO A 130 -8.10 2.58 -14.15
N ARG A 131 -7.54 1.36 -14.18
CA ARG A 131 -6.18 1.04 -14.62
C ARG A 131 -5.80 1.66 -15.95
N LYS A 132 -6.66 1.53 -16.97
CA LYS A 132 -6.40 2.01 -18.33
C LYS A 132 -6.20 3.51 -18.39
N LYS A 133 -7.02 4.27 -17.66
CA LYS A 133 -6.95 5.73 -17.61
C LYS A 133 -5.64 6.18 -16.96
N ILE A 134 -5.31 5.59 -15.81
CA ILE A 134 -4.17 6.05 -15.02
C ILE A 134 -2.85 5.64 -15.66
N LEU A 135 -2.78 4.45 -16.27
CA LEU A 135 -1.61 4.04 -17.05
C LEU A 135 -1.34 5.01 -18.21
N LYS A 136 -2.40 5.47 -18.90
CA LYS A 136 -2.28 6.47 -19.97
C LYS A 136 -1.72 7.79 -19.43
N GLU A 137 -2.24 8.29 -18.31
CA GLU A 137 -1.76 9.52 -17.68
C GLU A 137 -0.29 9.42 -17.22
N LEU A 138 0.12 8.28 -16.67
CA LEU A 138 1.51 8.04 -16.25
C LEU A 138 2.46 8.01 -17.44
N LEU A 139 2.10 7.30 -18.52
CA LEU A 139 2.89 7.25 -19.74
C LEU A 139 3.03 8.64 -20.40
N GLU A 140 2.01 9.48 -20.33
CA GLU A 140 2.08 10.87 -20.81
C GLU A 140 3.04 11.73 -19.99
N ARG A 141 3.15 11.49 -18.67
CA ARG A 141 4.10 12.20 -17.79
C ARG A 141 5.55 11.78 -17.97
N ILE A 142 5.79 10.52 -18.36
CA ILE A 142 7.14 9.99 -18.61
C ILE A 142 7.71 10.51 -19.94
N LYS A 143 6.86 10.93 -20.88
CA LYS A 143 7.33 11.51 -22.15
C LYS A 143 8.11 12.81 -21.85
N PRO A 144 9.34 12.95 -22.38
CA PRO A 144 10.11 14.16 -22.18
C PRO A 144 9.33 15.35 -22.72
N LYS A 145 9.18 16.40 -21.90
CA LYS A 145 8.63 17.68 -22.37
C LYS A 145 9.49 18.13 -23.55
N LYS A 146 8.92 18.13 -24.76
CA LYS A 146 9.49 18.91 -25.87
C LYS A 146 9.49 20.36 -25.40
N ASN A 147 10.68 20.90 -25.12
CA ASN A 147 10.87 22.31 -24.84
C ASN A 147 10.49 23.08 -26.12
N GLU A 148 9.28 23.61 -26.15
CA GLU A 148 8.91 24.62 -27.13
C GLU A 148 9.30 26.01 -26.60
N LYS A 149 10.20 26.61 -27.39
CA LYS A 149 10.39 28.04 -27.65
C LYS A 149 11.31 28.83 -26.72
N GLU A 150 12.58 28.88 -27.16
CA GLU A 150 13.26 30.17 -27.34
C GLU A 150 12.34 31.16 -28.08
N THR A 151 11.95 32.26 -27.44
CA THR A 151 11.84 33.56 -28.10
C THR A 151 11.91 34.70 -27.07
N LYS A 152 13.10 35.31 -27.02
CA LYS A 152 13.47 36.69 -26.65
C LYS A 152 12.40 37.58 -25.98
N SER A 153 12.70 38.06 -24.77
CA SER A 153 12.69 39.50 -24.51
C SER A 153 13.83 39.90 -23.57
N LYS A 154 14.76 40.71 -24.09
CA LYS A 154 15.82 41.41 -23.36
C LYS A 154 15.28 42.77 -22.95
N THR A 155 15.01 42.96 -21.67
CA THR A 155 14.95 44.24 -20.93
C THR A 155 14.65 43.83 -19.49
N THR A 156 15.44 44.09 -18.45
CA THR A 156 15.97 45.38 -18.00
C THR A 156 16.87 45.08 -16.80
N THR A 157 18.10 45.61 -16.71
CA THR A 157 18.73 46.07 -15.45
C THR A 157 20.16 46.54 -15.69
N LYS A 158 20.43 47.83 -15.43
CA LYS A 158 21.32 48.25 -14.34
C LYS A 158 21.37 49.79 -14.29
N ASN A 159 20.56 50.34 -13.38
CA ASN A 159 20.79 51.66 -12.84
C ASN A 159 21.99 51.62 -11.88
N SER A 160 22.84 52.63 -12.06
CA SER A 160 23.54 53.41 -11.02
C SER A 160 24.32 52.68 -9.91
N VAL A 161 25.66 52.77 -9.99
CA VAL A 161 26.45 53.26 -8.85
C VAL A 161 27.55 54.18 -9.38
N LYS A 162 27.38 55.49 -9.16
CA LYS A 162 28.46 56.49 -9.22
C LYS A 162 29.11 56.52 -7.83
N GLY A 163 30.36 56.10 -7.73
CA GLY A 163 31.26 56.40 -6.61
C GLY A 163 32.51 57.03 -7.18
N LYS A 164 32.60 58.36 -7.13
CA LYS A 164 33.79 59.14 -7.51
C LYS A 164 34.79 59.10 -6.35
N GLN A 165 36.03 58.75 -6.66
CA GLN A 165 37.21 59.09 -5.89
C GLN A 165 37.39 60.63 -5.84
N LYS A 166 37.70 61.16 -4.67
CA LYS A 166 38.90 61.96 -4.38
C LYS A 166 38.98 62.24 -2.88
#